data_AF-A0A3R9S2L7-F1
#
_entry.id   AF-A0A3R9S2L7-F1
#
_cell.length_a   1.000
_cell.length_b   1.000
_cell.length_c   1.000
_cell.angle_alpha   90.00
_cell.angle_beta   90.00
_cell.angle_gamma   90.00
#
_symmetry.space_group_name_H-M   'P 1'
#
loop_
_entity.id
_entity.type
_entity.pdbx_description
1 polymer ?
#
loop_
_entity_poly.entity_id
_entity_poly.type
_entity_poly.pdbx_seq_one_letter_code
_entity_poly.pdbx_strand_id
1 'polypeptide(L)'
;SFGVRVVRLANLATNDSTYDGTNDYTGGNAPRFYEPPTVTIHDYGIHTFITVGIASGDRSTPLDVYPLTGREGMTPASALSGRPVNNVYGIIDRDFVKKNLMSLTDNQLETKDITRTGLRKNPQILRTGETRVAQIFFPTTGVGKGGWYRSLSSTSDGTEKANNSFRIKGGLKAFEEPMAITGNLIILVYDPQGTGIVAADPCLPRVVGETDRQTYCLPFGACLNSDGSIDQNKENHSGFETQTGTNCPVGASECNKNVIGSGIRSVTFVPTEDNPPTTNSCGKLKLSGNEQGTGQWQCTSHLVPTRWYERYR
;
A
#
# COMPACT_ATOMS: atom_id res chain seq x y z
N SER A 1 -17.41 27.41 -8.82
CA SER A 1 -16.90 26.15 -9.38
C SER A 1 -15.89 25.56 -8.41
N PHE A 2 -15.88 24.24 -8.21
CA PHE A 2 -14.87 23.58 -7.39
C PHE A 2 -13.63 23.34 -8.29
N GLY A 3 -12.52 24.05 -8.03
CA GLY A 3 -11.26 23.90 -8.75
C GLY A 3 -11.12 24.69 -10.06
N VAL A 4 -9.88 25.13 -10.35
CA VAL A 4 -9.48 25.79 -11.62
C VAL A 4 -9.23 24.76 -12.72
N ARG A 5 -8.86 23.52 -12.36
CA ARG A 5 -8.65 22.38 -13.25
C ARG A 5 -8.97 21.09 -12.51
N VAL A 6 -9.67 20.16 -13.17
CA VAL A 6 -9.93 18.81 -12.67
C VAL A 6 -9.62 17.82 -13.80
N VAL A 7 -8.60 16.98 -13.61
CA VAL A 7 -8.18 15.95 -14.57
C VAL A 7 -8.01 14.63 -13.83
N ARG A 8 -8.32 13.53 -14.49
CA ARG A 8 -8.11 12.18 -13.96
C ARG A 8 -6.64 11.77 -14.15
N LEU A 9 -5.93 11.51 -13.05
CA LEU A 9 -4.53 11.04 -13.11
C LEU A 9 -4.42 9.62 -13.66
N ALA A 10 -5.26 8.71 -13.17
CA ALA A 10 -5.21 7.29 -13.50
C ALA A 10 -6.62 6.70 -13.68
N ASN A 11 -6.74 5.77 -14.64
CA ASN A 11 -7.88 4.89 -14.80
C ASN A 11 -7.51 3.48 -14.34
N LEU A 12 -7.77 3.18 -13.06
CA LEU A 12 -7.42 1.89 -12.46
C LEU A 12 -8.44 0.78 -12.77
N ALA A 13 -9.57 1.11 -13.42
CA ALA A 13 -10.59 0.17 -13.88
C ALA A 13 -10.25 -0.41 -15.27
N THR A 14 -9.00 -0.88 -15.43
CA THR A 14 -8.45 -1.42 -16.68
C THR A 14 -7.60 -2.64 -16.40
N ASN A 15 -7.49 -3.59 -17.32
CA ASN A 15 -6.68 -4.80 -17.10
C ASN A 15 -5.20 -4.59 -17.49
N ASP A 16 -4.31 -5.27 -16.77
CA ASP A 16 -2.92 -5.51 -17.20
C ASP A 16 -2.82 -6.98 -17.60
N SER A 17 -3.06 -7.27 -18.87
CA SER A 17 -3.06 -8.63 -19.40
C SER A 17 -1.67 -9.30 -19.35
N THR A 18 -0.60 -8.50 -19.27
CA THR A 18 0.77 -9.00 -19.34
C THR A 18 1.25 -9.49 -17.97
N TYR A 19 0.99 -8.71 -16.91
CA TYR A 19 1.50 -9.02 -15.57
C TYR A 19 0.41 -9.37 -14.56
N ASP A 20 -0.86 -9.18 -14.90
CA ASP A 20 -2.00 -9.46 -14.03
C ASP A 20 -3.19 -10.12 -14.76
N GLY A 21 -2.92 -10.90 -15.82
CA GLY A 21 -3.94 -11.46 -16.72
C GLY A 21 -4.94 -12.44 -16.09
N THR A 22 -4.78 -12.82 -14.82
CA THR A 22 -5.72 -13.68 -14.09
C THR A 22 -6.78 -12.89 -13.29
N ASN A 23 -6.74 -11.56 -13.37
CA ASN A 23 -7.67 -10.66 -12.68
C ASN A 23 -8.35 -9.74 -13.71
N ASP A 24 -9.64 -9.50 -13.50
CA ASP A 24 -10.42 -8.52 -14.26
C ASP A 24 -10.85 -7.38 -13.35
N TYR A 25 -10.54 -6.15 -13.74
CA TYR A 25 -10.79 -4.91 -13.02
C TYR A 25 -11.75 -3.99 -13.78
N THR A 26 -12.48 -4.52 -14.77
CA THR A 26 -13.43 -3.73 -15.56
C THR A 26 -14.85 -3.83 -14.98
N GLY A 27 -15.71 -2.88 -15.36
CA GLY A 27 -17.13 -2.88 -14.98
C GLY A 27 -17.35 -2.99 -13.46
N GLY A 28 -18.13 -4.00 -13.05
CA GLY A 28 -18.46 -4.25 -11.64
C GLY A 28 -17.31 -4.76 -10.76
N ASN A 29 -16.15 -5.06 -11.37
CA ASN A 29 -14.93 -5.50 -10.68
C ASN A 29 -13.88 -4.38 -10.54
N ALA A 30 -14.22 -3.15 -10.94
CA ALA A 30 -13.34 -2.01 -10.77
C ALA A 30 -12.88 -1.84 -9.31
N PRO A 31 -11.60 -1.51 -9.08
CA PRO A 31 -11.10 -1.24 -7.73
C PRO A 31 -11.91 -0.13 -7.07
N ARG A 32 -12.31 -0.36 -5.82
CA ARG A 32 -13.04 0.62 -5.03
C ARG A 32 -12.14 1.18 -3.93
N PHE A 33 -12.22 2.48 -3.76
CA PHE A 33 -11.43 3.25 -2.82
C PHE A 33 -12.39 3.96 -1.88
N TYR A 34 -12.28 3.66 -0.59
CA TYR A 34 -13.11 4.27 0.46
C TYR A 34 -12.33 5.31 1.26
N GLU A 35 -11.01 5.29 1.14
CA GLU A 35 -10.10 6.13 1.90
C GLU A 35 -9.49 7.20 1.00
N PRO A 36 -9.24 8.41 1.53
CA PRO A 36 -8.50 9.42 0.82
C PRO A 36 -7.09 8.93 0.48
N PRO A 37 -6.53 9.40 -0.65
CA PRO A 37 -5.15 9.10 -1.00
C PRO A 37 -4.16 9.89 -0.12
N THR A 38 -2.98 9.32 0.09
CA THR A 38 -1.84 10.04 0.67
C THR A 38 -0.96 10.61 -0.41
N VAL A 39 -0.53 11.86 -0.26
CA VAL A 39 0.36 12.53 -1.21
C VAL A 39 1.72 12.75 -0.56
N THR A 40 2.78 12.42 -1.28
CA THR A 40 4.17 12.64 -0.86
C THR A 40 4.98 13.25 -1.98
N ILE A 41 5.91 14.16 -1.65
CA ILE A 41 6.80 14.81 -2.61
C ILE A 41 8.15 14.11 -2.58
N HIS A 42 8.72 13.84 -3.76
CA HIS A 42 9.99 13.12 -3.90
C HIS A 42 10.86 13.75 -4.98
N ASP A 43 12.17 13.58 -4.81
CA ASP A 43 13.19 13.97 -5.77
C ASP A 43 13.96 12.74 -6.25
N TYR A 44 14.22 12.66 -7.55
CA TYR A 44 15.11 11.69 -8.15
C TYR A 44 15.90 12.31 -9.30
N GLY A 45 17.20 12.51 -9.10
CA GLY A 45 18.04 13.22 -10.06
C GLY A 45 17.55 14.66 -10.28
N ILE A 46 17.14 14.98 -11.50
CA ILE A 46 16.58 16.28 -11.86
C ILE A 46 15.04 16.34 -11.75
N HIS A 47 14.40 15.23 -11.37
CA HIS A 47 12.95 15.10 -11.36
C HIS A 47 12.42 15.31 -9.94
N THR A 48 11.57 16.31 -9.77
CA THR A 48 10.71 16.47 -8.60
C THR A 48 9.29 16.06 -9.00
N PHE A 49 8.64 15.24 -8.19
CA PHE A 49 7.32 14.69 -8.50
C PHE A 49 6.55 14.36 -7.22
N ILE A 50 5.25 14.14 -7.35
CA ILE A 50 4.46 13.61 -6.24
C ILE A 50 4.15 12.13 -6.47
N THR A 51 4.11 11.37 -5.39
CA THR A 51 3.57 10.01 -5.38
C THR A 51 2.26 10.01 -4.61
N VAL A 52 1.18 9.63 -5.28
CA VAL A 52 -0.16 9.45 -4.73
C VAL A 52 -0.31 7.97 -4.33
N GLY A 53 -0.25 7.72 -3.03
CA GLY A 53 -0.47 6.41 -2.42
C GLY A 53 -1.95 6.16 -2.17
N ILE A 54 -2.49 5.08 -2.71
CA ILE A 54 -3.90 4.70 -2.50
C ILE A 54 -4.04 3.18 -2.56
N ALA A 55 -4.95 2.59 -1.80
CA ALA A 55 -5.17 1.15 -1.80
C ALA A 55 -6.66 0.80 -1.91
N SER A 56 -6.96 -0.24 -2.68
CA SER A 56 -8.34 -0.66 -2.91
C SER A 56 -8.85 -1.61 -1.83
N GLY A 57 -10.15 -1.63 -1.62
CA GLY A 57 -10.80 -2.57 -0.73
C GLY A 57 -12.31 -2.41 -0.78
N ASP A 58 -13.02 -3.36 -1.38
CA ASP A 58 -14.48 -3.25 -1.48
C ASP A 58 -15.18 -3.51 -0.13
N ARG A 59 -15.66 -2.45 0.52
CA ARG A 59 -16.33 -2.49 1.83
C ARG A 59 -17.85 -2.53 1.77
N SER A 60 -18.47 -2.38 0.60
CA SER A 60 -19.95 -2.52 0.48
C SER A 60 -20.43 -3.95 0.76
N THR A 61 -19.48 -4.88 0.75
CA THR A 61 -19.65 -6.32 0.78
C THR A 61 -18.52 -6.92 1.63
N PRO A 62 -18.45 -6.59 2.94
CA PRO A 62 -17.30 -6.90 3.78
C PRO A 62 -17.19 -8.40 4.10
N LEU A 63 -18.30 -9.15 4.02
CA LEU A 63 -18.39 -10.59 4.29
C LEU A 63 -18.51 -11.46 3.01
N ASP A 64 -18.48 -10.85 1.83
CA ASP A 64 -18.91 -11.52 0.59
C ASP A 64 -17.87 -12.46 -0.03
N VAL A 65 -16.71 -12.57 0.60
CA VAL A 65 -15.66 -13.49 0.18
C VAL A 65 -15.79 -14.75 1.04
N TYR A 66 -16.11 -15.88 0.41
CA TYR A 66 -16.24 -17.14 1.15
C TYR A 66 -14.91 -17.50 1.82
N PRO A 67 -14.91 -17.93 3.09
CA PRO A 67 -13.70 -18.50 3.66
C PRO A 67 -13.44 -19.87 3.03
N LEU A 68 -12.17 -20.18 2.78
CA LEU A 68 -11.69 -21.48 2.24
C LEU A 68 -12.16 -22.68 3.07
N THR A 69 -12.29 -22.46 4.38
CA THR A 69 -12.94 -23.39 5.30
C THR A 69 -14.23 -22.72 5.75
N GLY A 70 -15.38 -23.38 5.53
CA GLY A 70 -16.67 -22.86 5.96
C GLY A 70 -16.63 -22.49 7.44
N ARG A 71 -16.94 -21.23 7.76
CA ARG A 71 -17.05 -20.76 9.16
C ARG A 71 -18.39 -21.25 9.68
N GLU A 72 -18.37 -22.15 10.67
CA GLU A 72 -19.50 -22.75 11.38
C GLU A 72 -20.89 -22.25 10.96
N GLY A 73 -21.44 -22.80 9.88
CA GLY A 73 -22.84 -22.60 9.47
C GLY A 73 -23.27 -21.20 9.05
N MET A 74 -22.38 -20.20 8.97
CA MET A 74 -22.71 -18.80 8.62
C MET A 74 -22.02 -18.31 7.35
N THR A 75 -21.82 -19.18 6.36
CA THR A 75 -21.45 -18.71 5.02
C THR A 75 -22.68 -18.09 4.35
N PRO A 76 -22.55 -16.97 3.62
CA PRO A 76 -23.60 -16.56 2.69
C PRO A 76 -23.94 -17.75 1.78
N ALA A 77 -25.24 -18.02 1.56
CA ALA A 77 -25.69 -19.15 0.73
C ALA A 77 -25.08 -19.15 -0.70
N SER A 78 -24.59 -17.98 -1.15
CA SER A 78 -23.82 -17.81 -2.39
C SER A 78 -22.82 -16.67 -2.19
N ALA A 79 -21.52 -16.97 -2.19
CA ALA A 79 -20.48 -15.94 -2.17
C ALA A 79 -20.20 -15.37 -3.56
N LEU A 80 -19.74 -14.12 -3.62
CA LEU A 80 -19.32 -13.51 -4.88
C LEU A 80 -18.00 -14.16 -5.33
N SER A 81 -18.07 -14.96 -6.40
CA SER A 81 -16.89 -15.54 -7.05
C SER A 81 -16.30 -14.58 -8.09
N GLY A 82 -15.04 -14.80 -8.47
CA GLY A 82 -14.40 -14.04 -9.55
C GLY A 82 -13.99 -12.60 -9.19
N ARG A 83 -13.93 -12.25 -7.90
CA ARG A 83 -13.40 -10.96 -7.46
C ARG A 83 -11.88 -10.89 -7.68
N PRO A 84 -11.35 -9.82 -8.27
CA PRO A 84 -9.91 -9.66 -8.40
C PRO A 84 -9.26 -9.38 -7.04
N VAL A 85 -7.95 -9.58 -6.95
CA VAL A 85 -7.19 -9.16 -5.76
C VAL A 85 -7.23 -7.64 -5.60
N ASN A 86 -7.28 -7.17 -4.36
CA ASN A 86 -7.12 -5.74 -4.07
C ASN A 86 -5.64 -5.36 -4.18
N ASN A 87 -5.37 -4.10 -4.54
CA ASN A 87 -4.00 -3.62 -4.73
C ASN A 87 -3.77 -2.31 -3.99
N VAL A 88 -2.52 -2.10 -3.59
CA VAL A 88 -1.95 -0.78 -3.33
C VAL A 88 -1.37 -0.21 -4.62
N TYR A 89 -1.46 1.10 -4.78
CA TYR A 89 -0.95 1.85 -5.92
C TYR A 89 -0.11 3.03 -5.42
N GLY A 90 0.99 3.30 -6.13
CA GLY A 90 1.70 4.57 -6.06
C GLY A 90 1.70 5.22 -7.44
N ILE A 91 0.87 6.25 -7.62
CA ILE A 91 0.77 6.98 -8.89
C ILE A 91 1.75 8.16 -8.88
N ILE A 92 2.59 8.25 -9.90
CA ILE A 92 3.59 9.32 -10.03
C ILE A 92 3.00 10.45 -10.87
N ASP A 93 2.73 11.58 -10.21
CA ASP A 93 2.35 12.82 -10.90
C ASP A 93 3.57 13.72 -11.12
N ARG A 94 3.88 13.89 -12.40
CA ARG A 94 5.03 14.66 -12.91
C ARG A 94 4.64 16.10 -13.23
N ASP A 95 3.35 16.38 -13.37
CA ASP A 95 2.85 17.69 -13.78
C ASP A 95 2.82 18.69 -12.63
N PHE A 96 2.85 18.22 -11.37
CA PHE A 96 2.83 19.04 -10.15
C PHE A 96 3.86 20.19 -10.15
N VAL A 97 5.03 19.98 -10.74
CA VAL A 97 6.12 20.98 -10.77
C VAL A 97 5.97 22.02 -11.88
N LYS A 98 5.00 21.86 -12.79
CA LYS A 98 4.80 22.78 -13.91
C LYS A 98 4.18 24.08 -13.40
N LYS A 99 4.94 25.18 -13.47
CA LYS A 99 4.50 26.52 -13.02
C LYS A 99 3.20 26.99 -13.70
N ASN A 100 2.96 26.54 -14.93
CA ASN A 100 1.77 26.86 -15.72
C ASN A 100 0.72 25.73 -15.73
N LEU A 101 0.76 24.78 -14.78
CA LEU A 101 -0.12 23.61 -14.73
C LEU A 101 -1.60 23.95 -14.95
N MET A 102 -2.07 25.06 -14.36
CA MET A 102 -3.46 25.48 -14.46
C MET A 102 -3.87 25.89 -15.89
N SER A 103 -2.96 26.40 -16.71
CA SER A 103 -3.23 26.88 -18.07
C SER A 103 -2.84 25.92 -19.19
N LEU A 104 -2.16 24.81 -18.88
CA LEU A 104 -1.77 23.80 -19.88
C LEU A 104 -2.98 23.17 -20.56
N THR A 105 -2.89 22.81 -21.83
CA THR A 105 -3.91 21.96 -22.45
C THR A 105 -3.73 20.51 -22.00
N ASP A 106 -4.81 19.74 -22.00
CA ASP A 106 -4.82 18.36 -21.51
C ASP A 106 -3.82 17.42 -22.21
N ASN A 107 -3.44 17.70 -23.46
CA ASN A 107 -2.44 16.96 -24.22
C ASN A 107 -0.99 17.29 -23.83
N GLN A 108 -0.77 18.30 -22.97
CA GLN A 108 0.55 18.69 -22.44
C GLN A 108 0.82 18.08 -21.05
N LEU A 109 -0.18 17.40 -20.48
CA LEU A 109 -0.07 16.70 -19.21
C LEU A 109 0.62 15.35 -19.43
N GLU A 110 1.60 15.06 -18.57
CA GLU A 110 2.32 13.78 -18.56
C GLU A 110 1.57 12.72 -17.73
N THR A 111 0.86 13.16 -16.69
CA THR A 111 0.13 12.31 -15.75
C THR A 111 -1.36 12.50 -15.96
N LYS A 112 -1.88 11.85 -17.00
CA LYS A 112 -3.31 11.83 -17.32
C LYS A 112 -3.74 10.45 -17.80
N ASP A 113 -4.89 9.99 -17.31
CA ASP A 113 -5.56 8.76 -17.72
C ASP A 113 -4.65 7.52 -17.76
N ILE A 114 -3.65 7.46 -16.85
CA ILE A 114 -2.72 6.34 -16.77
C ILE A 114 -3.50 5.06 -16.46
N THR A 115 -3.40 4.07 -17.34
CA THR A 115 -4.03 2.76 -17.16
C THR A 115 -3.11 1.81 -16.38
N ARG A 116 -3.63 0.66 -15.93
CA ARG A 116 -2.84 -0.33 -15.19
C ARG A 116 -1.63 -0.86 -15.97
N THR A 117 -1.70 -0.95 -17.30
CA THR A 117 -0.54 -1.30 -18.15
C THR A 117 0.54 -0.21 -18.20
N GLY A 118 0.15 1.04 -17.96
CA GLY A 118 1.05 2.19 -17.77
C GLY A 118 1.77 2.19 -16.42
N LEU A 119 1.35 1.34 -15.48
CA LEU A 119 1.97 1.15 -14.17
C LEU A 119 2.89 -0.08 -14.15
N ARG A 120 3.77 -0.14 -13.15
CA ARG A 120 4.63 -1.29 -12.87
C ARG A 120 4.01 -2.19 -11.79
N LYS A 121 3.62 -3.42 -12.16
CA LYS A 121 3.36 -4.48 -11.16
C LYS A 121 4.65 -4.91 -10.49
N ASN A 122 4.64 -5.04 -9.16
CA ASN A 122 5.72 -5.60 -8.35
C ASN A 122 7.10 -4.98 -8.72
N PRO A 123 7.28 -3.67 -8.46
CA PRO A 123 8.50 -2.94 -8.82
C PRO A 123 9.77 -3.46 -8.13
N GLN A 124 9.63 -4.22 -7.04
CA GLN A 124 10.73 -4.87 -6.34
C GLN A 124 11.32 -6.08 -7.09
N ILE A 125 10.69 -6.52 -8.18
CA ILE A 125 11.19 -7.61 -9.02
C ILE A 125 11.71 -7.00 -10.31
N LEU A 126 13.02 -7.02 -10.52
CA LEU A 126 13.62 -6.60 -11.79
C LEU A 126 13.39 -7.67 -12.87
N ARG A 127 12.95 -7.25 -14.05
CA ARG A 127 12.79 -8.12 -15.23
C ARG A 127 14.08 -8.15 -16.02
N THR A 128 14.19 -9.10 -16.96
CA THR A 128 15.34 -9.23 -17.85
C THR A 128 15.67 -7.90 -18.52
N GLY A 129 16.91 -7.43 -18.35
CA GLY A 129 17.40 -6.16 -18.90
C GLY A 129 17.23 -4.94 -17.97
N GLU A 130 16.48 -5.06 -16.88
CA GLU A 130 16.35 -4.01 -15.87
C GLU A 130 17.44 -4.17 -14.80
N THR A 131 18.16 -3.08 -14.51
CA THR A 131 19.28 -3.11 -13.54
C THR A 131 18.96 -2.34 -12.26
N ARG A 132 18.06 -1.35 -12.32
CA ARG A 132 17.70 -0.50 -11.19
C ARG A 132 16.22 -0.16 -11.23
N VAL A 133 15.55 -0.18 -10.06
CA VAL A 133 14.11 0.09 -9.95
C VAL A 133 13.75 1.48 -10.47
N ALA A 134 14.54 2.50 -10.10
CA ALA A 134 14.26 3.88 -10.51
C ALA A 134 14.26 4.08 -12.04
N GLN A 135 15.03 3.29 -12.80
CA GLN A 135 15.03 3.36 -14.27
C GLN A 135 13.72 2.89 -14.91
N ILE A 136 12.89 2.14 -14.18
CA ILE A 136 11.54 1.77 -14.64
C ILE A 136 10.64 3.01 -14.77
N PHE A 137 10.85 3.99 -13.88
CA PHE A 137 10.04 5.21 -13.80
C PHE A 137 10.74 6.41 -14.45
N PHE A 138 12.06 6.49 -14.37
CA PHE A 138 12.87 7.54 -14.96
C PHE A 138 13.97 6.91 -15.83
N PRO A 139 13.61 6.32 -16.98
CA PRO A 139 14.59 5.75 -17.89
C PRO A 139 15.42 6.84 -18.55
N THR A 140 16.64 6.49 -18.98
CA THR A 140 17.50 7.40 -19.76
C THR A 140 16.94 7.68 -21.16
N THR A 141 16.11 6.77 -21.69
CA THR A 141 15.47 6.88 -23.00
C THR A 141 14.04 6.38 -22.93
N GLY A 142 13.15 6.98 -23.73
CA GLY A 142 11.73 6.61 -23.77
C GLY A 142 10.91 7.16 -22.61
N VAL A 143 9.71 6.61 -22.44
CA VAL A 143 8.74 7.03 -21.42
C VAL A 143 8.73 6.03 -20.28
N GLY A 144 9.02 6.50 -19.07
CA GLY A 144 8.96 5.67 -17.88
C GLY A 144 7.53 5.36 -17.43
N LYS A 145 7.37 4.37 -16.56
CA LYS A 145 6.07 4.01 -16.00
C LYS A 145 5.49 5.16 -15.16
N GLY A 146 4.17 5.28 -15.18
CA GLY A 146 3.41 6.33 -14.48
C GLY A 146 3.20 6.05 -12.99
N GLY A 147 3.86 5.03 -12.44
CA GLY A 147 3.65 4.56 -11.07
C GLY A 147 3.69 3.05 -10.99
N TRP A 148 3.32 2.51 -9.84
CA TRP A 148 3.40 1.08 -9.53
C TRP A 148 2.16 0.57 -8.82
N TYR A 149 2.01 -0.74 -8.78
CA TYR A 149 1.02 -1.40 -7.97
C TYR A 149 1.52 -2.76 -7.46
N ARG A 150 1.01 -3.15 -6.29
CA ARG A 150 1.26 -4.46 -5.67
C ARG A 150 -0.07 -5.00 -5.14
N SER A 151 -0.26 -6.31 -5.24
CA SER A 151 -1.41 -6.97 -4.64
C SER A 151 -1.28 -6.93 -3.11
N LEU A 152 -2.38 -6.66 -2.41
CA LEU A 152 -2.43 -6.69 -0.94
C LEU A 152 -2.21 -8.11 -0.39
N SER A 153 -2.27 -9.13 -1.22
CA SER A 153 -1.97 -10.52 -0.86
C SER A 153 -0.66 -11.01 -1.46
N SER A 154 0.15 -10.13 -2.06
CA SER A 154 1.50 -10.47 -2.53
C SER A 154 2.56 -10.24 -1.46
N THR A 155 3.45 -11.23 -1.30
CA THR A 155 4.63 -11.17 -0.43
C THR A 155 5.73 -10.28 -1.02
N SER A 156 6.83 -10.12 -0.30
CA SER A 156 8.00 -9.33 -0.71
C SER A 156 8.59 -9.79 -2.05
N ASP A 157 8.67 -11.09 -2.29
CA ASP A 157 9.10 -11.68 -3.57
C ASP A 157 8.03 -11.61 -4.69
N GLY A 158 6.86 -11.04 -4.41
CA GLY A 158 5.71 -10.92 -5.30
C GLY A 158 4.91 -12.20 -5.50
N THR A 159 5.14 -13.24 -4.69
CA THR A 159 4.30 -14.45 -4.67
C THR A 159 2.88 -14.09 -4.20
N GLU A 160 1.88 -14.47 -5.01
CA GLU A 160 0.47 -14.19 -4.72
C GLU A 160 -0.11 -15.24 -3.76
N LYS A 161 -0.52 -14.80 -2.57
CA LYS A 161 -1.08 -15.67 -1.52
C LYS A 161 -2.60 -15.79 -1.58
N ALA A 162 -3.28 -14.94 -2.37
CA ALA A 162 -4.68 -15.14 -2.74
C ALA A 162 -4.82 -16.17 -3.88
N ASN A 163 -4.43 -17.41 -3.58
CA ASN A 163 -4.34 -18.53 -4.51
C ASN A 163 -5.45 -19.57 -4.34
N ASN A 164 -6.50 -19.26 -3.57
CA ASN A 164 -7.57 -20.19 -3.20
C ASN A 164 -7.10 -21.42 -2.41
N SER A 165 -5.94 -21.36 -1.76
CA SER A 165 -5.48 -22.37 -0.79
C SER A 165 -5.08 -21.74 0.54
N PHE A 166 -4.54 -20.52 0.52
CA PHE A 166 -4.27 -19.75 1.72
C PHE A 166 -5.28 -18.62 1.92
N ARG A 167 -5.54 -17.81 0.88
CA ARG A 167 -6.56 -16.75 0.87
C ARG A 167 -7.40 -16.81 -0.39
N ILE A 168 -8.64 -16.31 -0.32
CA ILE A 168 -9.48 -16.07 -1.49
C ILE A 168 -9.17 -14.69 -2.08
N LYS A 169 -9.21 -14.62 -3.42
CA LYS A 169 -9.10 -13.36 -4.16
C LYS A 169 -10.18 -12.35 -3.75
N GLY A 170 -9.78 -11.10 -3.57
CA GLY A 170 -10.66 -10.02 -3.11
C GLY A 170 -10.98 -10.03 -1.61
N GLY A 171 -10.46 -11.02 -0.86
CA GLY A 171 -10.60 -11.16 0.59
C GLY A 171 -9.91 -10.04 1.36
N LEU A 172 -8.60 -9.88 1.14
CA LEU A 172 -7.80 -8.82 1.77
C LEU A 172 -8.23 -7.46 1.22
N LYS A 173 -8.54 -6.51 2.11
CA LYS A 173 -9.09 -5.19 1.75
C LYS A 173 -8.36 -4.09 2.52
N ALA A 174 -7.96 -3.03 1.83
CA ALA A 174 -7.40 -1.86 2.51
C ALA A 174 -8.44 -1.22 3.45
N PHE A 175 -8.02 -1.00 4.68
CA PHE A 175 -8.77 -0.30 5.71
C PHE A 175 -7.98 0.94 6.19
N GLU A 176 -8.65 1.98 6.66
CA GLU A 176 -8.05 3.28 7.05
C GLU A 176 -7.25 4.02 5.96
N GLU A 177 -7.02 5.30 6.21
CA GLU A 177 -6.16 6.15 5.40
C GLU A 177 -4.74 5.57 5.32
N PRO A 178 -4.15 5.44 4.12
CA PRO A 178 -2.72 5.17 3.99
C PRO A 178 -1.90 6.22 4.75
N MET A 179 -0.77 5.80 5.33
CA MET A 179 0.12 6.72 6.06
C MET A 179 1.50 6.72 5.43
N ALA A 180 2.04 7.90 5.18
CA ALA A 180 3.42 8.03 4.73
C ALA A 180 4.33 8.55 5.85
N ILE A 181 5.35 7.79 6.22
CA ILE A 181 6.32 8.20 7.24
C ILE A 181 7.71 7.64 6.93
N THR A 182 8.73 8.49 6.98
CA THR A 182 10.16 8.11 6.83
C THR A 182 10.41 7.25 5.59
N GLY A 183 9.84 7.63 4.44
CA GLY A 183 10.01 6.90 3.18
C GLY A 183 9.21 5.60 3.08
N ASN A 184 8.31 5.32 4.01
CA ASN A 184 7.40 4.16 3.95
C ASN A 184 5.96 4.62 3.75
N LEU A 185 5.22 3.88 2.94
CA LEU A 185 3.76 3.91 2.83
C LEU A 185 3.22 2.71 3.61
N ILE A 186 2.46 2.99 4.66
CA ILE A 186 1.84 2.02 5.54
C ILE A 186 0.37 1.91 5.14
N ILE A 187 -0.08 0.69 4.88
CA ILE A 187 -1.47 0.34 4.56
C ILE A 187 -1.97 -0.62 5.63
N LEU A 188 -3.10 -0.30 6.26
CA LEU A 188 -3.80 -1.30 7.06
C LEU A 188 -4.66 -2.14 6.15
N VAL A 189 -4.66 -3.44 6.38
CA VAL A 189 -5.37 -4.41 5.56
C VAL A 189 -6.19 -5.28 6.49
N TYR A 190 -7.50 -5.30 6.26
CA TYR A 190 -8.37 -6.26 6.91
C TYR A 190 -8.35 -7.58 6.13
N ASP A 191 -8.08 -8.66 6.84
CA ASP A 191 -8.09 -10.03 6.35
C ASP A 191 -9.24 -10.82 7.02
N PRO A 192 -10.34 -11.10 6.30
CA PRO A 192 -11.48 -11.84 6.84
C PRO A 192 -11.15 -13.32 7.14
N GLN A 193 -10.08 -13.85 6.54
CA GLN A 193 -9.58 -15.21 6.71
C GLN A 193 -8.26 -15.26 7.50
N GLY A 194 -7.96 -14.17 8.21
CA GLY A 194 -6.79 -14.08 9.09
C GLY A 194 -6.75 -15.21 10.11
N THR A 195 -5.54 -15.70 10.36
CA THR A 195 -5.25 -16.82 11.27
C THR A 195 -4.09 -16.52 12.21
N GLY A 196 -3.59 -15.27 12.24
CA GLY A 196 -2.53 -14.87 13.16
C GLY A 196 -3.02 -14.65 14.59
N ILE A 197 -4.33 -14.43 14.80
CA ILE A 197 -4.99 -14.40 16.10
C ILE A 197 -5.95 -15.58 16.25
N VAL A 198 -6.03 -16.13 17.47
CA VAL A 198 -7.00 -17.19 17.80
C VAL A 198 -8.42 -16.69 17.53
N ALA A 199 -9.17 -17.46 16.73
CA ALA A 199 -10.55 -17.12 16.43
C ALA A 199 -11.38 -17.04 17.72
N ALA A 200 -12.04 -15.90 17.93
CA ALA A 200 -13.01 -15.74 19.01
C ALA A 200 -14.29 -16.55 18.71
N ASP A 201 -15.04 -16.89 19.77
CA ASP A 201 -16.28 -17.66 19.70
C ASP A 201 -17.25 -17.08 18.63
N PRO A 202 -17.62 -17.87 17.60
CA PRO A 202 -18.50 -17.43 16.52
C PRO A 202 -19.94 -17.13 16.97
N CYS A 203 -20.35 -17.54 18.17
CA CYS A 203 -21.67 -17.22 18.73
C CYS A 203 -21.79 -15.76 19.22
N LEU A 204 -20.70 -14.99 19.21
CA LEU A 204 -20.70 -13.56 19.54
C LEU A 204 -20.85 -12.70 18.27
N PRO A 205 -21.76 -11.70 18.24
CA PRO A 205 -21.93 -10.83 17.08
C PRO A 205 -20.69 -9.95 16.90
N ARG A 206 -19.77 -10.31 15.99
CA ARG A 206 -18.51 -9.58 15.75
C ARG A 206 -18.07 -9.64 14.29
N VAL A 207 -17.35 -8.60 13.85
CA VAL A 207 -16.57 -8.63 12.60
C VAL A 207 -15.42 -9.59 12.81
N VAL A 208 -15.45 -10.72 12.14
CA VAL A 208 -14.48 -11.80 12.34
C VAL A 208 -13.40 -11.75 11.27
N GLY A 209 -12.14 -11.93 11.66
CA GLY A 209 -10.95 -11.75 10.84
C GLY A 209 -9.89 -11.01 11.66
N GLU A 210 -8.88 -10.48 11.01
CA GLU A 210 -7.85 -9.68 11.67
C GLU A 210 -7.44 -8.48 10.81
N THR A 211 -6.81 -7.51 11.44
CA THR A 211 -6.18 -6.39 10.73
C THR A 211 -4.68 -6.54 10.78
N ASP A 212 -4.05 -6.46 9.62
CA ASP A 212 -2.60 -6.46 9.45
C ASP A 212 -2.10 -5.11 9.00
N ARG A 213 -0.81 -4.89 9.25
CA ARG A 213 -0.09 -3.75 8.70
C ARG A 213 0.84 -4.23 7.58
N GLN A 214 0.68 -3.63 6.41
CA GLN A 214 1.57 -3.81 5.27
C GLN A 214 2.36 -2.52 5.03
N THR A 215 3.64 -2.68 4.72
CA THR A 215 4.54 -1.54 4.48
C THR A 215 5.09 -1.62 3.07
N TYR A 216 5.22 -0.48 2.40
CA TYR A 216 5.80 -0.36 1.07
C TYR A 216 6.76 0.82 1.03
N CYS A 217 7.93 0.67 0.41
CA CYS A 217 8.89 1.75 0.34
C CYS A 217 8.51 2.77 -0.75
N LEU A 218 8.45 4.04 -0.36
CA LEU A 218 8.26 5.18 -1.26
C LEU A 218 9.60 5.61 -1.88
N PRO A 219 9.57 6.24 -3.07
CA PRO A 219 8.40 6.46 -3.92
C PRO A 219 8.05 5.28 -4.83
N PHE A 220 8.96 4.32 -4.98
CA PHE A 220 8.93 3.36 -6.09
C PHE A 220 8.22 2.04 -5.79
N GLY A 221 7.70 1.83 -4.58
CA GLY A 221 7.04 0.58 -4.16
C GLY A 221 8.01 -0.57 -3.89
N ALA A 222 9.31 -0.28 -3.87
CA ALA A 222 10.41 -1.19 -3.59
C ALA A 222 11.44 -0.49 -2.71
N CYS A 223 12.00 -1.22 -1.76
CA CYS A 223 12.99 -0.71 -0.83
C CYS A 223 14.36 -0.71 -1.46
N LEU A 224 15.04 0.44 -1.43
CA LEU A 224 16.31 0.65 -2.13
C LEU A 224 17.45 1.00 -1.17
N ASN A 225 18.64 0.55 -1.53
CA ASN A 225 19.89 1.06 -0.99
C ASN A 225 20.18 2.47 -1.53
N SER A 226 21.17 3.16 -0.96
CA SER A 226 21.59 4.49 -1.43
C SER A 226 22.11 4.49 -2.87
N ASP A 227 22.64 3.36 -3.34
CA ASP A 227 23.06 3.15 -4.73
C ASP A 227 21.89 2.84 -5.68
N GLY A 228 20.64 2.76 -5.16
CA GLY A 228 19.44 2.46 -5.92
C GLY A 228 19.26 1.00 -6.33
N SER A 229 20.09 0.08 -5.85
CA SER A 229 19.82 -1.37 -5.85
C SER A 229 18.74 -1.71 -4.83
N ILE A 230 18.13 -2.90 -4.92
CA ILE A 230 17.12 -3.36 -3.97
C ILE A 230 17.78 -3.67 -2.62
N ASP A 231 17.28 -3.06 -1.55
CA ASP A 231 17.64 -3.38 -0.17
C ASP A 231 16.80 -4.59 0.28
N GLN A 232 17.33 -5.79 0.10
CA GLN A 232 16.61 -7.03 0.42
C GLN A 232 16.23 -7.12 1.89
N ASN A 233 17.02 -6.54 2.80
CA ASN A 233 16.74 -6.59 4.23
C ASN A 233 15.46 -5.80 4.56
N LYS A 234 15.28 -4.64 3.94
CA LYS A 234 14.04 -3.86 4.06
C LYS A 234 12.90 -4.45 3.23
N GLU A 235 13.19 -4.87 2.01
CA GLU A 235 12.17 -5.40 1.08
C GLU A 235 11.50 -6.67 1.63
N ASN A 236 12.25 -7.52 2.34
CA ASN A 236 11.72 -8.72 3.01
C ASN A 236 10.56 -8.43 3.98
N HIS A 237 10.47 -7.20 4.49
CA HIS A 237 9.43 -6.74 5.42
C HIS A 237 8.35 -5.89 4.72
N SER A 238 8.27 -5.95 3.40
CA SER A 238 7.30 -5.21 2.60
C SER A 238 6.17 -6.11 2.08
N GLY A 239 5.01 -5.51 1.84
CA GLY A 239 3.82 -6.21 1.37
C GLY A 239 3.21 -7.12 2.44
N PHE A 240 2.65 -8.25 2.00
CA PHE A 240 1.98 -9.20 2.88
C PHE A 240 3.01 -10.13 3.55
N GLU A 241 3.15 -10.03 4.88
CA GLU A 241 4.06 -10.89 5.65
C GLU A 241 3.30 -12.04 6.31
N THR A 242 3.77 -13.27 6.04
CA THR A 242 3.28 -14.50 6.67
C THR A 242 4.39 -15.20 7.46
N GLN A 243 4.00 -16.09 8.35
CA GLN A 243 4.89 -16.96 9.11
C GLN A 243 4.31 -18.37 9.17
N THR A 244 5.14 -19.35 9.50
CA THR A 244 4.77 -20.77 9.54
C THR A 244 5.24 -21.45 10.83
N GLY A 245 4.74 -22.66 11.07
CA GLY A 245 5.18 -23.52 12.16
C GLY A 245 4.67 -23.07 13.53
N THR A 246 5.50 -23.22 14.57
CA THR A 246 5.12 -22.98 15.97
C THR A 246 4.82 -21.52 16.32
N ASN A 247 5.07 -20.59 15.40
CA ASN A 247 4.74 -19.18 15.56
C ASN A 247 3.28 -18.87 15.21
N CYS A 248 2.56 -19.85 14.65
CA CYS A 248 1.14 -19.72 14.36
C CYS A 248 0.27 -20.31 15.47
N PRO A 249 -0.97 -19.80 15.62
CA PRO A 249 -1.97 -20.42 16.48
C PRO A 249 -2.18 -21.91 16.17
N VAL A 250 -2.55 -22.67 17.20
CA VAL A 250 -2.81 -24.11 17.09
C VAL A 250 -3.83 -24.38 15.97
N GLY A 251 -3.47 -25.26 15.03
CA GLY A 251 -4.32 -25.61 13.89
C GLY A 251 -4.04 -24.82 12.60
N ALA A 252 -3.17 -23.81 12.63
CA ALA A 252 -2.73 -23.08 11.44
C ALA A 252 -1.29 -23.45 11.05
N SER A 253 -1.08 -23.94 9.82
CA SER A 253 0.26 -24.21 9.28
C SER A 253 0.98 -22.94 8.80
N GLU A 254 0.20 -21.94 8.38
CA GLU A 254 0.64 -20.62 7.96
C GLU A 254 -0.35 -19.57 8.49
N CYS A 255 0.17 -18.41 8.90
CA CYS A 255 -0.61 -17.32 9.47
C CYS A 255 0.04 -15.96 9.21
N ASN A 256 -0.70 -14.87 9.45
CA ASN A 256 -0.20 -13.52 9.23
C ASN A 256 0.80 -13.16 10.33
N LYS A 257 1.87 -12.45 9.96
CA LYS A 257 2.97 -12.12 10.88
C LYS A 257 2.80 -10.75 11.55
N ASN A 258 2.27 -9.76 10.83
CA ASN A 258 2.18 -8.37 11.27
C ASN A 258 0.77 -7.99 11.74
N VAL A 259 0.16 -8.86 12.55
CA VAL A 259 -1.21 -8.64 13.03
C VAL A 259 -1.25 -7.52 14.06
N ILE A 260 -2.19 -6.60 13.89
CA ILE A 260 -2.45 -5.47 14.79
C ILE A 260 -3.53 -5.82 15.81
N GLY A 261 -4.52 -6.62 15.41
CA GLY A 261 -5.57 -7.10 16.30
C GLY A 261 -6.74 -7.77 15.58
N SER A 262 -7.62 -8.36 16.38
CA SER A 262 -8.84 -9.03 15.92
C SER A 262 -9.84 -8.07 15.27
N GLY A 263 -10.51 -8.49 14.19
CA GLY A 263 -11.50 -7.69 13.45
C GLY A 263 -10.87 -6.52 12.70
N ILE A 264 -11.64 -5.45 12.52
CA ILE A 264 -11.18 -4.21 11.89
C ILE A 264 -10.61 -3.28 12.96
N ARG A 265 -9.36 -2.86 12.82
CA ARG A 265 -8.65 -2.00 13.77
C ARG A 265 -8.01 -0.81 13.08
N SER A 266 -8.17 0.37 13.68
CA SER A 266 -7.39 1.55 13.34
C SER A 266 -6.07 1.56 14.11
N VAL A 267 -5.11 2.34 13.64
CA VAL A 267 -3.84 2.59 14.34
C VAL A 267 -3.61 4.09 14.50
N THR A 268 -2.83 4.45 15.49
CA THR A 268 -2.40 5.84 15.70
C THR A 268 -0.96 5.90 16.18
N PHE A 269 -0.30 7.03 16.01
CA PHE A 269 1.01 7.27 16.61
C PHE A 269 0.83 7.65 18.08
N VAL A 270 1.44 6.86 18.97
CA VAL A 270 1.49 7.14 20.40
C VAL A 270 2.91 7.51 20.81
N PRO A 271 3.08 8.48 21.72
CA PRO A 271 4.41 8.85 22.22
C PRO A 271 5.01 7.70 23.04
N THR A 272 6.32 7.55 22.92
CA THR A 272 7.17 6.70 23.75
C THR A 272 8.39 7.49 24.22
N GLU A 273 8.81 7.23 25.46
CA GLU A 273 9.93 7.96 26.06
C GLU A 273 11.28 7.51 25.49
N ASP A 274 12.23 8.44 25.45
CA ASP A 274 13.63 8.12 25.24
C ASP A 274 14.25 7.63 26.54
N ASN A 275 14.62 6.35 26.56
CA ASN A 275 15.40 5.79 27.65
C ASN A 275 16.63 5.04 27.11
N PRO A 276 17.86 5.58 27.28
CA PRO A 276 18.18 6.86 27.93
C PRO A 276 17.78 8.10 27.08
N PRO A 277 17.67 9.30 27.68
CA PRO A 277 17.40 10.55 26.97
C PRO A 277 18.46 10.84 25.90
N THR A 278 18.03 11.25 24.69
CA THR A 278 18.95 11.59 23.59
C THR A 278 18.94 13.09 23.28
N THR A 279 20.11 13.66 22.98
CA THR A 279 20.27 15.08 22.61
C THR A 279 19.55 15.39 21.30
N ASN A 280 18.85 16.53 21.23
CA ASN A 280 18.02 16.97 20.09
C ASN A 280 16.85 16.03 19.72
N SER A 281 16.36 15.27 20.69
CA SER A 281 15.18 14.42 20.51
C SER A 281 13.92 15.08 21.06
N CYS A 282 12.83 14.96 20.31
CA CYS A 282 11.47 15.29 20.75
C CYS A 282 10.72 14.05 21.28
N GLY A 283 11.46 12.97 21.60
CA GLY A 283 10.92 11.68 22.01
C GLY A 283 10.75 10.72 20.84
N LYS A 284 10.09 9.59 21.10
CA LYS A 284 9.79 8.57 20.10
C LYS A 284 8.29 8.48 19.87
N LEU A 285 7.92 8.01 18.70
CA LEU A 285 6.56 7.65 18.34
C LEU A 285 6.53 6.15 18.01
N LYS A 286 5.51 5.46 18.49
CA LYS A 286 5.21 4.08 18.16
C LYS A 286 3.87 4.04 17.44
N LEU A 287 3.73 3.21 16.40
CA LEU A 287 2.41 2.96 15.84
C LEU A 287 1.68 1.97 16.75
N SER A 288 0.59 2.37 17.38
CA SER A 288 -0.18 1.51 18.29
C SER A 288 -1.50 1.10 17.67
N GLY A 289 -1.79 -0.19 17.72
CA GLY A 289 -3.15 -0.71 17.69
C GLY A 289 -3.68 -0.91 19.11
N ASN A 290 -4.85 -1.57 19.20
CA ASN A 290 -5.54 -1.80 20.47
C ASN A 290 -5.00 -3.01 21.26
N GLU A 291 -4.29 -3.93 20.60
CA GLU A 291 -3.74 -5.16 21.21
C GLU A 291 -2.20 -5.14 21.24
N GLN A 292 -1.54 -4.63 20.19
CA GLN A 292 -0.09 -4.49 20.11
C GLN A 292 0.34 -3.19 19.38
N GLY A 293 1.54 -2.69 19.69
CA GLY A 293 2.16 -1.59 18.95
C GLY A 293 3.39 -2.06 18.18
N THR A 294 3.67 -1.46 17.02
CA THR A 294 4.69 -1.90 16.05
C THR A 294 5.47 -0.71 15.46
N GLY A 295 6.78 -0.89 15.23
CA GLY A 295 7.65 0.18 14.69
C GLY A 295 7.90 1.34 15.67
N GLN A 296 9.07 1.97 15.57
CA GLN A 296 9.43 3.11 16.41
C GLN A 296 10.15 4.16 15.57
N TRP A 297 9.68 5.40 15.65
CA TRP A 297 10.24 6.54 14.93
C TRP A 297 10.78 7.53 15.95
N GLN A 298 12.05 7.88 15.82
CA GLN A 298 12.64 8.93 16.62
C GLN A 298 12.29 10.28 16.01
N CYS A 299 11.77 11.18 16.83
CA CYS A 299 11.57 12.57 16.45
C CYS A 299 12.89 13.32 16.70
N THR A 300 13.53 13.82 15.65
CA THR A 300 14.72 14.68 15.76
C THR A 300 14.36 16.13 15.49
N SER A 301 14.68 17.01 16.43
CA SER A 301 14.47 18.44 16.26
C SER A 301 15.57 19.02 15.37
N HIS A 302 15.20 19.57 14.21
CA HIS A 302 16.10 20.33 13.34
C HIS A 302 15.66 21.79 13.28
N LEU A 303 16.59 22.71 13.52
CA LEU A 303 16.36 24.13 13.29
C LEU A 303 16.49 24.40 11.80
N VAL A 304 15.36 24.60 11.11
CA VAL A 304 15.35 25.05 9.72
C VAL A 304 15.28 26.57 9.72
N PRO A 305 16.38 27.31 9.47
CA PRO A 305 16.35 28.76 9.38
C PRO A 305 15.52 29.16 8.17
N THR A 306 14.25 29.47 8.41
CA THR A 306 13.36 29.95 7.37
C THR A 306 13.62 31.46 7.24
N ARG A 307 14.05 31.95 6.07
CA ARG A 307 14.21 33.39 5.82
C ARG A 307 12.85 33.98 5.45
N TRP A 308 12.05 34.37 6.44
CA TRP A 308 10.71 34.93 6.25
C TRP A 308 10.67 36.31 5.55
N TYR A 309 11.83 36.89 5.18
CA TYR A 309 11.92 38.30 4.73
C TYR A 309 12.73 38.52 3.44
N GLU A 310 13.20 37.47 2.74
CA GLU A 310 13.82 37.68 1.42
C GLU A 310 12.73 37.93 0.39
N ARG A 311 12.37 39.21 0.25
CA ARG A 311 11.58 39.73 -0.86
C ARG A 311 12.32 39.40 -2.16
N TYR A 312 11.70 38.56 -3.01
CA TYR A 312 12.15 38.30 -4.37
C TYR A 312 12.51 39.64 -5.06
N ARG A 313 13.76 39.76 -5.54
CA ARG A 313 14.17 40.80 -6.50
C ARG A 313 14.00 40.28 -7.91
#